data_AF-A0A7T5RQG9-F1
#
_entry.id   AF-A0A7T5RQG9-F1
#
_cell.length_a   1.000
_cell.length_b   1.000
_cell.length_c   1.000
_cell.angle_alpha   90.00
_cell.angle_beta   90.00
_cell.angle_gamma   90.00
#
_symmetry.space_group_name_H-M   'P 1'
#
loop_
_entity.id
_entity.type
_entity.pdbx_description
1 polymer ?
#
loop_
_entity_poly.entity_id
_entity_poly.type
_entity_poly.pdbx_seq_one_letter_code
_entity_poly.pdbx_strand_id
1 'polypeptide(L)'
;MTEDPDEIGRLMVMNIQKEWEFDLSLSESEETRDWLDGLAKRTWRLDVVELDRIRLDPKTMDYANPALDYNFRKRLAERKDELRRAMVKFGTVISPLIIRAEDDTLMDGYCRYHVLLDMNVSKTFAYFGTKP
;
A
#
# COMPACT_ATOMS: atom_id res chain seq x y z
N MET A 1 14.52 18.76 1.52
CA MET A 1 14.05 17.39 1.28
C MET A 1 14.97 16.50 2.09
N THR A 2 14.42 15.75 3.05
CA THR A 2 15.19 14.93 3.99
C THR A 2 15.64 13.62 3.33
N GLU A 3 16.84 13.16 3.65
CA GLU A 3 17.36 11.85 3.24
C GLU A 3 17.23 10.81 4.37
N ASP A 4 16.71 11.22 5.55
CA ASP A 4 16.47 10.33 6.69
C ASP A 4 15.34 9.33 6.35
N PRO A 5 15.63 8.01 6.28
CA PRO A 5 14.63 6.99 5.99
C PRO A 5 13.45 6.98 6.97
N ASP A 6 13.67 7.36 8.22
CA ASP A 6 12.63 7.39 9.24
C ASP A 6 11.71 8.60 9.04
N GLU A 7 12.26 9.74 8.63
CA GLU A 7 11.48 10.93 8.28
C GLU A 7 10.67 10.73 7.00
N ILE A 8 11.25 10.07 5.99
CA ILE A 8 10.54 9.65 4.77
C ILE A 8 9.41 8.69 5.12
N GLY A 9 9.65 7.74 6.03
CA GLY A 9 8.63 6.80 6.51
C GLY A 9 7.45 7.50 7.15
N ARG A 10 7.72 8.46 8.05
CA ARG A 10 6.68 9.30 8.69
C ARG A 10 5.88 10.09 7.66
N LEU A 11 6.53 10.70 6.67
CA LEU A 11 5.84 11.45 5.62
C LEU A 11 4.94 10.57 4.75
N MET A 12 5.40 9.37 4.40
CA MET A 12 4.58 8.41 3.64
C MET A 12 3.37 7.94 4.44
N VAL A 13 3.56 7.58 5.71
CA VAL A 13 2.45 7.16 6.59
C VAL A 13 1.43 8.28 6.75
N MET A 14 1.88 9.53 6.93
CA MET A 14 0.99 10.69 6.99
C MET A 14 0.17 10.87 5.70
N ASN A 15 0.77 10.63 4.54
CA ASN A 15 0.06 10.74 3.27
C ASN A 15 -0.98 9.62 3.08
N ILE A 16 -0.64 8.38 3.46
CA ILE A 16 -1.58 7.26 3.44
C ILE A 16 -2.74 7.49 4.40
N GLN A 17 -2.44 8.00 5.60
CA GLN A 17 -3.48 8.38 6.56
C GLN A 17 -4.46 9.39 5.97
N LYS A 18 -3.97 10.45 5.32
CA LYS A 18 -4.84 11.44 4.68
C LYS A 18 -5.70 10.86 3.56
N GLU A 19 -5.15 9.96 2.74
CA GLU A 19 -5.91 9.27 1.69
C GLU A 19 -7.03 8.41 2.30
N TRP A 20 -6.72 7.66 3.35
CA TRP A 20 -7.68 6.76 3.99
C TRP A 20 -8.71 7.50 4.85
N GLU A 21 -8.34 8.62 5.47
CA GLU A 21 -9.27 9.52 6.17
C GLU A 21 -10.31 10.10 5.20
N PHE A 22 -9.88 10.44 3.99
CA PHE A 22 -10.78 10.87 2.93
C PHE A 22 -11.71 9.73 2.50
N ASP A 23 -11.20 8.53 2.28
CA ASP A 23 -12.02 7.36 1.91
C ASP A 23 -13.04 6.99 3.01
N LEU A 24 -12.66 7.13 4.29
CA LEU A 24 -13.59 7.01 5.42
C LEU A 24 -14.65 8.11 5.44
N SER A 25 -14.31 9.33 5.06
CA SER A 25 -15.30 10.41 4.96
C SER A 25 -16.37 10.12 3.91
N LEU A 26 -16.05 9.25 2.94
CA LEU A 26 -16.94 8.79 1.88
C LEU A 26 -17.59 7.43 2.18
N SER A 27 -17.17 6.72 3.24
CA SER A 27 -17.69 5.40 3.61
C SER A 27 -17.55 5.09 5.11
N GLU A 28 -18.62 4.62 5.75
CA GLU A 28 -18.59 4.20 7.17
C GLU A 28 -17.95 2.82 7.37
N SER A 29 -16.76 2.60 6.80
CA SER A 29 -16.02 1.34 6.92
C SER A 29 -15.32 1.24 8.28
N GLU A 30 -15.87 0.46 9.21
CA GLU A 30 -15.25 0.16 10.51
C GLU A 30 -13.86 -0.49 10.34
N GLU A 31 -13.68 -1.29 9.29
CA GLU A 31 -12.38 -1.92 8.96
C GLU A 31 -11.32 -0.89 8.55
N THR A 32 -11.67 0.10 7.74
CA THR A 32 -10.74 1.17 7.35
C THR A 32 -10.35 2.02 8.57
N ARG A 33 -11.26 2.18 9.54
CA ARG A 33 -10.99 2.88 10.80
C ARG A 33 -10.00 2.12 11.67
N ASP A 34 -10.20 0.82 11.88
CA ASP A 34 -9.27 -0.02 12.64
C ASP A 34 -7.86 -0.01 12.04
N TRP A 35 -7.78 -0.01 10.71
CA TRP A 35 -6.53 0.05 9.97
C TRP A 35 -5.83 1.40 10.10
N LEU A 36 -6.55 2.51 9.99
CA LEU A 36 -6.03 3.86 10.22
C LEU A 36 -5.46 4.03 11.64
N ASP A 37 -6.22 3.57 12.63
CA ASP A 37 -5.81 3.59 14.03
C ASP A 37 -4.53 2.76 14.26
N GLY A 38 -4.43 1.63 13.56
CA GLY A 38 -3.26 0.76 13.60
C GLY A 38 -2.03 1.39 12.93
N LEU A 39 -2.18 2.09 11.81
CA LEU A 39 -1.08 2.71 11.07
C LEU A 39 -0.34 3.76 11.92
N ALA A 40 -1.09 4.61 12.63
CA ALA A 40 -0.54 5.71 13.41
C ALA A 40 0.32 5.26 14.59
N LYS A 41 0.01 4.10 15.16
CA LYS A 41 0.62 3.59 16.40
C LYS A 41 1.84 2.71 16.14
N ARG A 42 2.12 2.36 14.89
CA ARG A 42 3.22 1.45 14.51
C ARG A 42 4.56 2.16 14.45
N THR A 43 5.61 1.42 14.79
CA THR A 43 6.99 1.82 14.48
C THR A 43 7.37 1.29 13.12
N TRP A 44 7.94 2.14 12.27
CA TRP A 44 8.23 1.82 10.87
C TRP A 44 9.72 1.67 10.63
N ARG A 45 10.11 0.62 9.91
CA ARG A 45 11.50 0.38 9.49
C ARG A 45 11.56 0.12 8.00
N LEU A 46 12.43 0.84 7.29
CA LEU A 46 12.71 0.57 5.87
C LEU A 46 13.59 -0.68 5.74
N ASP A 47 13.19 -1.62 4.89
CA ASP A 47 13.97 -2.81 4.58
C ASP A 47 13.69 -3.29 3.14
N VAL A 48 14.46 -4.28 2.67
CA VAL A 48 14.22 -4.96 1.40
C VAL A 48 13.39 -6.21 1.65
N VAL A 49 12.38 -6.44 0.80
CA VAL A 49 11.47 -7.59 0.87
C VAL A 49 11.45 -8.34 -0.45
N GLU A 50 11.36 -9.67 -0.37
CA GLU A 50 11.05 -10.53 -1.52
C GLU A 50 9.53 -10.48 -1.78
N LEU A 51 9.12 -10.24 -3.03
CA LEU A 51 7.70 -10.10 -3.35
C LEU A 51 6.89 -11.39 -3.13
N ASP A 52 7.52 -12.56 -3.17
CA ASP A 52 6.88 -13.86 -2.95
C ASP A 52 6.56 -14.14 -1.47
N ARG A 53 7.18 -13.38 -0.55
CA ARG A 53 6.91 -13.47 0.89
C ARG A 53 5.73 -12.61 1.34
N ILE A 54 5.34 -11.64 0.53
CA ILE A 54 4.28 -10.69 0.85
C ILE A 54 2.92 -11.40 0.77
N ARG A 55 2.12 -11.25 1.84
CA ARG A 55 0.76 -11.80 1.90
C ARG A 55 -0.24 -10.73 1.51
N LEU A 56 -1.14 -11.07 0.60
CA LEU A 56 -2.27 -10.20 0.27
C LEU A 56 -3.40 -10.48 1.25
N ASP A 57 -4.08 -9.42 1.71
CA ASP A 57 -5.28 -9.57 2.52
C ASP A 57 -6.46 -9.99 1.63
N PRO A 58 -7.04 -11.19 1.81
CA PRO A 58 -8.16 -11.65 0.99
C PRO A 58 -9.37 -10.73 1.06
N LYS A 59 -9.62 -10.13 2.23
CA LYS A 59 -10.76 -9.22 2.40
C LYS A 59 -10.62 -7.98 1.52
N THR A 60 -9.47 -7.31 1.56
CA THR A 60 -9.14 -6.22 0.65
C THR A 60 -9.27 -6.66 -0.81
N MET A 61 -8.69 -7.81 -1.16
CA MET A 61 -8.73 -8.31 -2.53
C MET A 61 -10.15 -8.63 -3.03
N ASP A 62 -11.06 -9.02 -2.14
CA ASP A 62 -12.44 -9.38 -2.48
C ASP A 62 -13.43 -8.24 -2.21
N TYR A 63 -12.94 -7.07 -1.78
CA TYR A 63 -13.79 -5.92 -1.46
C TYR A 63 -14.54 -5.40 -2.70
N ALA A 64 -15.85 -5.28 -2.54
CA ALA A 64 -16.75 -4.66 -3.49
C ALA A 64 -17.86 -3.91 -2.75
N ASN A 65 -18.20 -2.72 -3.25
CA ASN A 65 -19.31 -1.93 -2.76
C ASN A 65 -20.28 -1.64 -3.92
N PRO A 66 -21.38 -2.40 -4.05
CA PRO A 66 -22.35 -2.22 -5.13
C PRO A 66 -23.04 -0.85 -5.11
N ALA A 67 -23.22 -0.25 -3.94
CA ALA A 67 -23.87 1.06 -3.81
C ALA A 67 -23.02 2.19 -4.43
N LEU A 68 -21.71 1.99 -4.54
CA LEU A 68 -20.75 2.93 -5.12
C LEU A 68 -20.21 2.46 -6.49
N ASP A 69 -20.78 1.39 -7.08
CA ASP A 69 -20.23 0.71 -8.27
C ASP A 69 -18.72 0.44 -8.17
N TYR A 70 -18.28 0.04 -6.96
CA TYR A 70 -16.87 -0.15 -6.66
C TYR A 70 -16.53 -1.64 -6.57
N ASN A 71 -15.47 -2.04 -7.29
CA ASN A 71 -14.85 -3.36 -7.15
C ASN A 71 -13.33 -3.20 -7.11
N PHE A 72 -12.71 -3.65 -6.03
CA PHE A 72 -11.28 -3.43 -5.80
C PHE A 72 -10.42 -4.08 -6.89
N ARG A 73 -10.69 -5.33 -7.27
CA ARG A 73 -9.91 -6.04 -8.31
C ARG A 73 -10.00 -5.35 -9.67
N LYS A 74 -11.18 -4.86 -10.05
CA LYS A 74 -11.38 -4.13 -11.31
C LYS A 74 -10.58 -2.83 -11.31
N ARG A 75 -10.70 -2.03 -10.24
CA ARG A 75 -9.93 -0.78 -10.08
C ARG A 75 -8.43 -1.03 -10.05
N LEU A 76 -7.99 -2.10 -9.39
CA LEU A 76 -6.61 -2.51 -9.35
C LEU A 76 -6.08 -2.82 -10.75
N ALA A 77 -6.82 -3.59 -11.56
CA ALA A 77 -6.43 -3.90 -12.94
C ALA A 77 -6.28 -2.63 -13.79
N GLU A 78 -7.23 -1.69 -13.72
CA GLU A 78 -7.17 -0.40 -14.44
C GLU A 78 -5.95 0.43 -14.02
N ARG A 79 -5.73 0.59 -12.70
CA ARG A 79 -4.61 1.39 -12.16
C ARG A 79 -3.25 0.76 -12.42
N LYS A 80 -3.16 -0.58 -12.47
CA LYS A 80 -1.90 -1.29 -12.77
C LYS A 80 -1.35 -0.89 -14.13
N ASP A 81 -2.20 -0.83 -15.16
CA ASP A 81 -1.78 -0.49 -16.52
C ASP A 81 -1.29 0.95 -16.61
N GLU A 82 -1.97 1.88 -15.93
CA GLU A 82 -1.55 3.27 -15.84
C GLU A 82 -0.18 3.42 -15.16
N LEU A 83 0.00 2.77 -14.02
CA LEU A 83 1.24 2.81 -13.26
C LEU A 83 2.39 2.18 -14.05
N ARG A 84 2.17 1.02 -14.69
CA ARG A 84 3.17 0.36 -15.53
C ARG A 84 3.62 1.30 -16.66
N ARG A 85 2.68 1.95 -17.35
CA ARG A 85 3.00 2.93 -18.40
C ARG A 85 3.82 4.09 -17.85
N ALA A 86 3.44 4.62 -16.68
CA ALA A 86 4.16 5.73 -16.06
C ALA A 86 5.61 5.36 -15.73
N MET A 87 5.82 4.18 -15.13
CA MET A 87 7.14 3.68 -14.80
C MET A 87 8.02 3.45 -16.04
N VAL A 88 7.51 2.73 -17.04
CA VAL A 88 8.28 2.39 -18.24
C VAL A 88 8.59 3.62 -19.08
N LYS A 89 7.65 4.56 -19.20
CA LYS A 89 7.78 5.71 -20.09
C LYS A 89 8.50 6.90 -19.45
N PHE A 90 8.31 7.11 -18.16
CA PHE A 90 8.77 8.32 -17.47
C PHE A 90 9.76 8.04 -16.33
N GLY A 91 10.11 6.77 -16.07
CA GLY A 91 11.02 6.40 -14.98
C GLY A 91 10.49 6.82 -13.61
N THR A 92 9.16 6.84 -13.43
CA THR A 92 8.52 7.30 -12.19
C THR A 92 9.07 6.53 -10.99
N VAL A 93 9.55 7.27 -9.98
CA VAL A 93 9.99 6.72 -8.70
C VAL A 93 8.78 6.12 -7.99
N ILE A 94 8.91 4.86 -7.59
CA ILE A 94 7.86 4.15 -6.85
C ILE A 94 8.12 4.30 -5.36
N SER A 95 7.12 4.78 -4.63
CA SER A 95 7.13 4.74 -3.17
C SER A 95 7.25 3.29 -2.64
N PRO A 96 8.04 3.03 -1.58
CA PRO A 96 8.13 1.72 -0.95
C PRO A 96 6.77 1.13 -0.57
N LEU A 97 6.65 -0.20 -0.57
CA LEU A 97 5.44 -0.89 -0.10
C LEU A 97 5.25 -0.71 1.41
N ILE A 98 4.02 -0.81 1.91
CA ILE A 98 3.74 -0.78 3.34
C ILE A 98 3.32 -2.16 3.80
N ILE A 99 4.06 -2.73 4.74
CA ILE A 99 3.88 -4.10 5.20
C ILE A 99 3.66 -4.13 6.70
N ARG A 100 2.67 -4.93 7.11
CA ARG A 100 2.47 -5.31 8.51
C ARG A 100 3.49 -6.37 8.89
N ALA A 101 4.39 -6.04 9.81
CA ALA A 101 5.52 -6.91 10.15
C ALA A 101 5.11 -8.21 10.87
N GLU A 102 3.93 -8.26 11.49
CA GLU A 102 3.50 -9.43 12.27
C GLU A 102 3.22 -10.66 11.41
N ASP A 103 2.80 -10.47 10.16
CA ASP A 103 2.35 -11.55 9.28
C ASP A 103 2.73 -11.33 7.81
N ASP A 104 3.64 -10.40 7.52
CA ASP A 104 4.07 -9.99 6.18
C ASP A 104 2.91 -9.54 5.26
N THR A 105 1.81 -9.05 5.83
CA THR A 105 0.64 -8.62 5.03
C THR A 105 0.86 -7.25 4.40
N LEU A 106 0.56 -7.14 3.11
CA LEU A 106 0.54 -5.88 2.38
C LEU A 106 -0.59 -4.99 2.90
N MET A 107 -0.21 -3.87 3.51
CA MET A 107 -1.18 -2.89 3.99
C MET A 107 -1.53 -1.86 2.92
N ASP A 108 -0.51 -1.39 2.20
CA ASP A 108 -0.70 -0.43 1.11
C ASP A 108 0.31 -0.69 -0.02
N GLY A 109 -0.10 -0.33 -1.23
CA GLY A 109 0.72 -0.51 -2.43
C GLY A 109 0.34 -1.72 -3.29
N TYR A 110 -0.89 -2.23 -3.21
CA TYR A 110 -1.38 -3.33 -4.07
C TYR A 110 -1.10 -3.13 -5.55
N CYS A 111 -1.35 -1.93 -6.07
CA CYS A 111 -1.05 -1.61 -7.47
C CYS A 111 0.45 -1.72 -7.78
N ARG A 112 1.31 -1.17 -6.91
CA ARG A 112 2.77 -1.22 -7.04
C ARG A 112 3.28 -2.66 -6.97
N TYR A 113 2.83 -3.42 -5.97
CA TYR A 113 3.14 -4.84 -5.79
C TYR A 113 2.90 -5.64 -7.08
N HIS A 114 1.70 -5.52 -7.66
CA HIS A 114 1.38 -6.29 -8.85
C HIS A 114 2.09 -5.79 -10.10
N VAL A 115 2.35 -4.48 -10.26
CA VAL A 115 3.15 -3.98 -11.38
C VAL A 115 4.59 -4.51 -11.30
N LEU A 116 5.18 -4.53 -10.10
CA LEU A 116 6.52 -5.09 -9.88
C LEU A 116 6.57 -6.58 -10.22
N LEU A 117 5.57 -7.36 -9.82
CA LEU A 117 5.43 -8.76 -10.21
C LEU A 117 5.35 -8.93 -11.73
N ASP A 118 4.47 -8.17 -12.40
CA ASP A 118 4.31 -8.23 -13.87
C ASP A 118 5.57 -7.75 -14.62
N MET A 119 6.51 -7.10 -13.93
CA MET A 119 7.81 -6.67 -14.45
C MET A 119 8.95 -7.63 -14.08
N ASN A 120 8.64 -8.78 -13.50
CA ASN A 120 9.59 -9.78 -13.03
C ASN A 120 10.62 -9.24 -12.02
N VAL A 121 10.23 -8.23 -11.23
CA VAL A 121 11.04 -7.76 -10.11
C VAL A 121 10.87 -8.74 -8.95
N SER A 122 11.96 -9.22 -8.35
CA SER A 122 11.89 -10.17 -7.23
C SER A 122 11.91 -9.49 -5.86
N LYS A 123 12.55 -8.32 -5.76
CA LYS A 123 12.76 -7.59 -4.51
C LYS A 123 12.40 -6.11 -4.64
N THR A 124 11.89 -5.52 -3.56
CA THR A 124 11.64 -4.09 -3.48
C THR A 124 11.88 -3.56 -2.07
N PHE A 125 11.94 -2.24 -1.94
CA PHE A 125 11.88 -1.58 -0.65
C PHE A 125 10.47 -1.61 -0.08
N ALA A 126 10.38 -1.82 1.23
CA ALA A 126 9.14 -1.74 1.99
C ALA A 126 9.39 -1.15 3.39
N TYR A 127 8.39 -0.43 3.90
CA TYR A 127 8.32 -0.07 5.31
C TYR A 127 7.56 -1.14 6.07
N PHE A 128 8.23 -1.75 7.04
CA PHE A 128 7.67 -2.73 7.95
C PHE A 128 7.16 -2.02 9.21
N GLY A 129 5.85 -2.08 9.43
CA GLY A 129 5.21 -1.53 10.61
C GLY A 129 5.08 -2.59 11.69
N THR A 130 5.79 -2.44 12.80
CA THR A 130 5.64 -3.28 13.99
C THR A 130 4.70 -2.59 14.98
N LYS A 131 3.82 -3.37 15.62
CA LYS A 131 3.09 -2.89 16.80
C LYS A 131 4.09 -2.35 17.86
N PRO A 132 3.68 -1.33 18.63
CA PRO A 132 4.45 -0.87 19.77
C PRO A 132 4.51 -1.93 20.88
#